data_AF-A0A382WFU6-F1
#
_entry.id   AF-A0A382WFU6-F1
#
_cell.length_a   1.000
_cell.length_b   1.000
_cell.length_c   1.000
_cell.angle_alpha   90.00
_cell.angle_beta   90.00
_cell.angle_gamma   90.00
#
_symmetry.space_group_name_H-M   'P 1'
#
loop_
_entity.id
_entity.type
_entity.pdbx_description
1 polymer ?
#
loop_
_entity_poly.entity_id
_entity_poly.type
_entity_poly.pdbx_seq_one_letter_code
_entity_poly.pdbx_strand_id
1 'polypeptide(L)'
;MKVLELTRSRLAFNIIAGALLAVLCVNSVFAQTYGKGRHIEPAFEGWRPNDDGTFNMMFGYMNENWEETPNMPVGENNNFSPGDMDRGQPTHFLPRRNRFTFEVAVPSDWGERELVWTLNINGVERKAYATLKPDYLVDNMIIASETGSLGAGTSSPESRANIPPVVTVQGDSIRTAAVGEPIDLRAQIADDGLPQPTDLVEEARRFVELTE
;
A
#
# COMPACT_ATOMS: atom_id res chain seq x y z
N MET A 1 60.82 -22.13 35.58
CA MET A 1 59.48 -21.86 36.17
C MET A 1 58.79 -20.61 35.60
N LYS A 2 59.45 -19.45 35.48
CA LYS A 2 58.85 -18.19 34.98
C LYS A 2 58.32 -18.21 33.51
N VAL A 3 58.90 -19.02 32.63
CA VAL A 3 58.51 -19.08 31.20
C VAL A 3 57.14 -19.74 30.98
N LEU A 4 56.77 -20.71 31.81
CA LEU A 4 55.48 -21.41 31.73
C LEU A 4 54.30 -20.55 32.25
N GLU A 5 54.53 -19.68 33.23
CA GLU A 5 53.50 -18.77 33.74
C GLU A 5 53.19 -17.64 32.76
N LEU A 6 54.21 -17.12 32.08
CA LEU A 6 54.06 -16.06 31.08
C LEU A 6 53.27 -16.53 29.85
N THR A 7 53.41 -17.80 29.46
CA THR A 7 52.65 -18.42 28.36
C THR A 7 51.20 -18.69 28.74
N ARG A 8 50.93 -19.11 29.99
CA ARG A 8 49.56 -19.27 30.51
C ARG A 8 48.80 -17.95 30.61
N SER A 9 49.48 -16.86 31.02
CA SER A 9 48.91 -15.51 31.09
C SER A 9 48.52 -14.96 29.72
N ARG A 10 49.37 -15.15 28.70
CA ARG A 10 49.08 -14.76 27.31
C ARG A 10 47.93 -15.58 26.70
N LEU A 11 47.86 -16.88 27.01
CA LEU A 11 46.78 -17.75 26.55
C LEU A 11 45.43 -17.34 27.17
N ALA A 12 45.40 -17.06 28.47
CA ALA A 12 44.20 -16.59 29.16
C ALA A 12 43.72 -15.22 28.61
N PHE A 13 44.65 -14.28 28.37
CA PHE A 13 44.33 -12.99 27.77
C PHE A 13 43.74 -13.13 26.36
N ASN A 14 44.32 -14.00 25.53
CA ASN A 14 43.83 -14.25 24.17
C ASN A 14 42.45 -14.93 24.15
N ILE A 15 42.17 -15.84 25.11
CA ILE A 15 40.84 -16.46 25.25
C ILE A 15 39.81 -15.41 25.68
N ILE A 16 40.14 -14.57 26.66
CA ILE A 16 39.24 -13.50 27.14
C ILE A 16 39.00 -12.46 26.04
N ALA A 17 40.04 -12.02 25.33
CA ALA A 17 39.92 -11.09 24.21
C ALA A 17 39.13 -11.69 23.04
N GLY A 18 39.32 -12.98 22.74
CA GLY A 18 38.54 -13.71 21.74
C GLY A 18 37.07 -13.86 22.13
N ALA A 19 36.78 -14.13 23.42
CA ALA A 19 35.41 -14.19 23.94
C ALA A 19 34.71 -12.83 23.92
N LEU A 20 35.42 -11.74 24.26
CA LEU A 20 34.90 -10.37 24.17
C LEU A 20 34.63 -9.94 22.72
N LEU A 21 35.51 -10.32 21.78
CA LEU A 21 35.31 -10.05 20.36
C LEU A 21 34.13 -10.86 19.80
N ALA A 22 33.96 -12.12 20.24
CA ALA A 22 32.81 -12.93 19.87
C ALA A 22 31.50 -12.33 20.39
N VAL A 23 31.45 -11.83 21.64
CA VAL A 23 30.27 -11.15 22.22
C VAL A 23 29.92 -9.85 21.48
N LEU A 24 30.92 -9.10 21.01
CA LEU A 24 30.69 -7.88 20.20
C LEU A 24 30.14 -8.19 18.79
N CYS A 25 30.46 -9.36 18.23
CA CYS A 25 29.95 -9.81 16.93
C CYS A 25 28.54 -10.43 16.98
N VAL A 26 27.97 -10.71 18.15
CA VAL A 26 26.59 -11.26 18.28
C VAL A 26 25.51 -10.17 18.31
N ASN A 27 25.84 -8.92 18.01
CA ASN A 27 24.82 -7.93 17.69
C ASN A 27 24.18 -8.35 16.36
N SER A 28 23.15 -9.20 16.46
CA SER A 28 22.26 -9.51 15.37
C SER A 28 21.82 -8.19 14.76
N VAL A 29 22.18 -7.97 13.50
CA VAL A 29 21.58 -6.93 12.68
C VAL A 29 20.14 -7.38 12.42
N PHE A 30 19.28 -7.27 13.42
CA PHE A 30 17.85 -7.26 13.18
C PHE A 30 17.61 -5.98 12.42
N ALA A 31 17.22 -6.10 11.14
CA ALA A 31 16.54 -4.98 10.49
C ALA A 31 15.45 -4.51 11.44
N GLN A 32 15.43 -3.22 11.81
CA GLN A 32 14.38 -2.64 12.63
C GLN A 32 13.05 -2.81 11.88
N THR A 33 12.40 -3.94 12.13
CA THR A 33 11.07 -4.26 11.64
C THR A 33 10.15 -3.97 12.81
N TYR A 34 9.31 -2.95 12.65
CA TYR A 34 8.38 -2.59 13.70
C TYR A 34 7.21 -3.58 13.67
N GLY A 35 7.08 -4.42 14.70
CA GLY A 35 5.96 -5.34 14.80
C GLY A 35 4.63 -4.60 15.01
N LYS A 36 4.60 -3.65 15.94
CA LYS A 36 3.42 -2.89 16.41
C LYS A 36 3.82 -1.51 16.94
N GLY A 37 2.82 -0.67 17.23
CA GLY A 37 2.96 0.57 18.00
C GLY A 37 3.46 1.77 17.18
N ARG A 38 3.59 1.63 15.86
CA ARG A 38 3.95 2.72 14.95
C ARG A 38 2.72 3.44 14.44
N HIS A 39 2.95 4.66 14.00
CA HIS A 39 1.97 5.42 13.24
C HIS A 39 1.74 4.80 11.86
N ILE A 40 0.73 5.32 11.18
CA ILE A 40 0.44 4.99 9.78
C ILE A 40 0.67 6.25 8.97
N GLU A 41 1.33 6.09 7.83
CA GLU A 41 1.57 7.18 6.88
C GLU A 41 0.42 7.25 5.87
N PRO A 42 -0.54 8.20 5.99
CA PRO A 42 -1.47 8.47 4.91
C PRO A 42 -0.69 9.03 3.70
N ALA A 43 -1.15 8.71 2.50
CA ALA A 43 -0.51 9.12 1.27
C ALA A 43 -1.54 9.67 0.29
N PHE A 44 -1.22 10.82 -0.31
CA PHE A 44 -1.86 11.28 -1.52
C PHE A 44 -1.13 10.62 -2.70
N GLU A 45 -1.85 9.83 -3.48
CA GLU A 45 -1.27 9.04 -4.57
C GLU A 45 -1.37 9.76 -5.92
N GLY A 46 -2.22 10.78 -6.01
CA GLY A 46 -2.41 11.61 -7.19
C GLY A 46 -3.87 11.87 -7.49
N TRP A 47 -4.15 12.45 -8.65
CA TRP A 47 -5.51 12.80 -9.06
C TRP A 47 -5.75 12.49 -10.54
N ARG A 48 -7.03 12.37 -10.90
CA ARG A 48 -7.47 12.25 -12.30
C ARG A 48 -8.72 13.07 -12.57
N PRO A 49 -8.91 13.60 -13.80
CA PRO A 49 -10.14 14.25 -14.19
C PRO A 49 -11.25 13.23 -14.45
N ASN A 50 -12.50 13.65 -14.24
CA ASN A 50 -13.71 12.94 -14.64
C ASN A 50 -14.32 13.61 -15.88
N ASP A 51 -15.15 12.88 -16.63
CA ASP A 51 -15.79 13.39 -17.86
C ASP A 51 -16.74 14.59 -17.62
N ASP A 52 -17.28 14.70 -16.41
CA ASP A 52 -18.15 15.81 -15.98
C ASP A 52 -17.38 17.07 -15.53
N GLY A 53 -16.04 17.04 -15.62
CA GLY A 53 -15.15 18.12 -15.24
C GLY A 53 -14.78 18.15 -13.75
N THR A 54 -15.33 17.26 -12.93
CA THR A 54 -14.86 17.06 -11.54
C THR A 54 -13.53 16.30 -11.53
N PHE A 55 -12.95 16.12 -10.34
CA PHE A 55 -11.69 15.40 -10.18
C PHE A 55 -11.79 14.36 -9.08
N ASN A 56 -11.14 13.22 -9.27
CA ASN A 56 -10.94 12.23 -8.20
C ASN A 56 -9.52 12.34 -7.66
N MET A 57 -9.39 12.57 -6.36
CA MET A 57 -8.13 12.52 -5.61
C MET A 57 -7.97 11.14 -4.98
N MET A 58 -6.90 10.44 -5.32
CA MET A 58 -6.59 9.09 -4.86
C MET A 58 -5.74 9.12 -3.60
N PHE A 59 -6.09 8.26 -2.64
CA PHE A 59 -5.36 8.13 -1.39
C PHE A 59 -5.00 6.67 -1.11
N GLY A 60 -3.90 6.50 -0.41
CA GLY A 60 -3.40 5.22 0.09
C GLY A 60 -2.73 5.42 1.43
N TYR A 61 -2.10 4.38 1.96
CA TYR A 61 -1.34 4.49 3.19
C TYR A 61 -0.22 3.45 3.30
N MET A 62 0.74 3.72 4.18
CA MET A 62 1.73 2.76 4.61
C MET A 62 1.59 2.49 6.10
N ASN A 63 1.20 1.27 6.45
CA ASN A 63 1.26 0.78 7.81
C ASN A 63 2.64 0.11 8.02
N GLU A 64 3.52 0.78 8.78
CA GLU A 64 4.85 0.28 9.10
C GLU A 64 4.83 -0.95 10.01
N ASN A 65 3.71 -1.16 10.72
CA ASN A 65 3.51 -2.31 11.59
C ASN A 65 3.30 -3.57 10.76
N TRP A 66 4.01 -4.65 11.10
CA TRP A 66 3.90 -5.94 10.42
C TRP A 66 2.73 -6.80 10.94
N GLU A 67 2.36 -6.64 12.21
CA GLU A 67 1.32 -7.44 12.85
C GLU A 67 0.08 -6.63 13.22
N GLU A 68 0.22 -5.32 13.45
CA GLU A 68 -0.87 -4.48 13.94
C GLU A 68 -1.81 -4.06 12.82
N THR A 69 -3.12 -4.24 13.05
CA THR A 69 -4.18 -3.74 12.18
C THR A 69 -5.13 -2.81 12.93
N PRO A 70 -4.72 -1.54 13.15
CA PRO A 70 -5.50 -0.60 13.94
C PRO A 70 -6.88 -0.34 13.36
N ASN A 71 -7.85 -0.11 14.25
CA ASN A 71 -9.13 0.49 13.90
C ASN A 71 -9.13 1.96 14.31
N MET A 72 -9.51 2.85 13.40
CA MET A 72 -9.72 4.26 13.70
C MET A 72 -10.99 4.76 13.01
N PRO A 73 -12.10 4.92 13.74
CA PRO A 73 -13.35 5.41 13.16
C PRO A 73 -13.17 6.84 12.63
N VAL A 74 -14.02 7.23 11.69
CA VAL A 74 -14.07 8.63 11.23
C VAL A 74 -14.32 9.54 12.43
N GLY A 75 -13.49 10.57 12.58
CA GLY A 75 -13.44 11.38 13.80
C GLY A 75 -12.27 12.36 13.79
N GLU A 76 -12.03 13.01 14.92
CA GLU A 76 -10.91 13.95 15.09
C GLU A 76 -9.54 13.34 14.75
N ASN A 77 -9.41 12.02 14.90
CA ASN A 77 -8.18 11.26 14.61
C ASN A 77 -8.18 10.60 13.22
N ASN A 78 -9.26 10.71 12.43
CA ASN A 78 -9.34 10.19 11.07
C ASN A 78 -10.38 10.99 10.27
N ASN A 79 -9.96 12.10 9.67
CA ASN A 79 -10.86 13.04 9.00
C ASN A 79 -10.25 13.69 7.77
N PHE A 80 -11.13 14.18 6.91
CA PHE A 80 -10.81 15.13 5.87
C PHE A 80 -11.13 16.58 6.25
N SER A 81 -10.38 17.49 5.66
CA SER A 81 -10.70 18.91 5.60
C SER A 81 -10.16 19.53 4.32
N PRO A 82 -10.80 20.55 3.72
CA PRO A 82 -12.05 21.16 4.13
C PRO A 82 -13.31 20.35 3.74
N GLY A 83 -14.47 20.74 4.30
CA GLY A 83 -15.77 20.13 4.02
C GLY A 83 -16.09 18.97 4.95
N ASP A 84 -16.78 17.95 4.43
CA ASP A 84 -17.17 16.78 5.22
C ASP A 84 -15.96 16.00 5.66
N MET A 85 -15.94 15.65 6.95
CA MET A 85 -14.86 14.87 7.54
C MET A 85 -14.88 13.42 7.08
N ASP A 86 -16.05 12.89 6.73
CA ASP A 86 -16.24 11.56 6.15
C ASP A 86 -16.28 11.68 4.64
N ARG A 87 -15.29 11.08 3.98
CA ARG A 87 -15.19 10.98 2.52
C ARG A 87 -14.97 9.52 2.10
N GLY A 88 -15.30 8.56 2.95
CA GLY A 88 -15.08 7.13 2.68
C GLY A 88 -13.65 6.64 2.95
N GLN A 89 -12.88 7.35 3.78
CA GLN A 89 -11.57 6.86 4.22
C GLN A 89 -11.66 5.54 5.01
N PRO A 90 -10.64 4.67 4.95
CA PRO A 90 -10.58 3.45 5.73
C PRO A 90 -10.70 3.71 7.23
N THR A 91 -11.41 2.81 7.92
CA THR A 91 -11.47 2.77 9.39
C THR A 91 -10.76 1.55 9.99
N HIS A 92 -10.26 0.65 9.14
CA HIS A 92 -9.44 -0.51 9.51
C HIS A 92 -8.20 -0.54 8.60
N PHE A 93 -7.02 -0.59 9.20
CA PHE A 93 -5.76 -0.41 8.46
C PHE A 93 -4.95 -1.70 8.45
N LEU A 94 -4.81 -2.30 7.26
CA LEU A 94 -4.02 -3.51 7.08
C LEU A 94 -2.52 -3.22 7.12
N PRO A 95 -1.66 -4.21 7.34
CA PRO A 95 -0.22 -4.01 7.34
C PRO A 95 0.28 -3.57 5.95
N ARG A 96 1.49 -2.99 5.92
CA ARG A 96 2.25 -2.66 4.71
C ARG A 96 1.61 -1.58 3.84
N ARG A 97 2.01 -1.53 2.57
CA ARG A 97 1.61 -0.50 1.61
C ARG A 97 0.28 -0.87 0.99
N ASN A 98 -0.68 0.02 1.16
CA ASN A 98 -2.01 -0.05 0.56
C ASN A 98 -2.10 1.16 -0.39
N ARG A 99 -1.71 0.95 -1.66
CA ARG A 99 -1.71 2.01 -2.68
C ARG A 99 -3.13 2.21 -3.24
N PHE A 100 -3.45 3.42 -3.67
CA PHE A 100 -4.68 3.74 -4.42
C PHE A 100 -5.95 3.11 -3.81
N THR A 101 -6.08 3.14 -2.48
CA THR A 101 -7.09 2.38 -1.73
C THR A 101 -8.50 2.96 -1.88
N PHE A 102 -8.61 4.28 -2.03
CA PHE A 102 -9.89 4.96 -2.21
C PHE A 102 -9.71 6.29 -2.94
N GLU A 103 -10.81 6.84 -3.43
CA GLU A 103 -10.87 8.12 -4.13
C GLU A 103 -11.85 9.06 -3.47
N VAL A 104 -11.53 10.36 -3.48
CA VAL A 104 -12.41 11.43 -3.04
C VAL A 104 -12.66 12.37 -4.21
N ALA A 105 -13.93 12.52 -4.60
CA ALA A 105 -14.33 13.47 -5.64
C ALA A 105 -14.29 14.91 -5.10
N VAL A 106 -13.75 15.83 -5.90
CA VAL A 106 -13.76 17.28 -5.65
C VAL A 106 -14.34 18.03 -6.87
N PRO A 107 -14.99 19.18 -6.66
CA PRO A 107 -15.66 19.92 -7.73
C PRO A 107 -14.70 20.46 -8.80
N SER A 108 -15.25 20.78 -9.98
CA SER A 108 -14.50 21.29 -11.13
C SER A 108 -13.82 22.64 -10.89
N ASP A 109 -14.29 23.41 -9.91
CA ASP A 109 -13.72 24.71 -9.53
C ASP A 109 -12.65 24.60 -8.43
N TRP A 110 -12.13 23.40 -8.13
CA TRP A 110 -11.18 23.17 -7.02
C TRP A 110 -9.98 24.12 -7.02
N GLY A 111 -9.41 24.40 -8.18
CA GLY A 111 -8.29 25.32 -8.35
C GLY A 111 -7.06 24.85 -7.56
N GLU A 112 -6.44 25.77 -6.81
CA GLU A 112 -5.23 25.52 -6.03
C GLU A 112 -5.50 25.07 -4.58
N ARG A 113 -6.76 24.72 -4.26
CA ARG A 113 -7.13 24.26 -2.92
C ARG A 113 -6.43 22.94 -2.56
N GLU A 114 -6.25 22.73 -1.26
CA GLU A 114 -5.75 21.47 -0.69
C GLU A 114 -6.88 20.71 -0.01
N LEU A 115 -6.92 19.39 -0.25
CA LEU A 115 -7.71 18.45 0.56
C LEU A 115 -6.74 17.68 1.46
N VAL A 116 -6.99 17.70 2.76
CA VAL A 116 -6.08 17.14 3.77
C VAL A 116 -6.74 15.96 4.46
N TRP A 117 -6.11 14.79 4.35
CA TRP A 117 -6.46 13.64 5.18
C TRP A 117 -5.58 13.63 6.43
N THR A 118 -6.19 13.73 7.60
CA THR A 118 -5.53 13.63 8.90
C THR A 118 -5.77 12.26 9.52
N LEU A 119 -4.71 11.60 9.95
CA LEU A 119 -4.76 10.30 10.61
C LEU A 119 -3.85 10.31 11.85
N ASN A 120 -4.41 10.01 13.02
CA ASN A 120 -3.68 9.83 14.27
C ASN A 120 -3.82 8.39 14.74
N ILE A 121 -2.72 7.66 14.69
CA ILE A 121 -2.62 6.27 15.16
C ILE A 121 -1.50 6.21 16.18
N ASN A 122 -1.73 5.51 17.29
CA ASN A 122 -0.74 5.35 18.36
C ASN A 122 -0.22 6.69 18.91
N GLY A 123 -1.08 7.72 18.93
CA GLY A 123 -0.78 9.04 19.49
C GLY A 123 0.04 9.96 18.58
N VAL A 124 0.29 9.55 17.33
CA VAL A 124 1.07 10.31 16.35
C VAL A 124 0.19 10.70 15.19
N GLU A 125 -0.01 12.00 15.01
CA GLU A 125 -0.72 12.58 13.88
C GLU A 125 0.16 12.62 12.62
N ARG A 126 -0.40 12.18 11.50
CA ARG A 126 0.17 12.27 10.16
C ARG A 126 -0.88 12.81 9.20
N LYS A 127 -0.42 13.41 8.10
CA LYS A 127 -1.29 14.07 7.11
C LYS A 127 -0.86 13.78 5.68
N ALA A 128 -1.83 13.60 4.81
CA ALA A 128 -1.65 13.64 3.36
C ALA A 128 -2.32 14.89 2.80
N TYR A 129 -1.59 15.65 1.99
CA TYR A 129 -2.05 16.90 1.38
C TYR A 129 -2.25 16.67 -0.12
N ALA A 130 -3.49 16.73 -0.57
CA ALA A 130 -3.87 16.49 -1.96
C ALA A 130 -4.10 17.80 -2.71
N THR A 131 -3.59 17.87 -3.94
CA THR A 131 -3.69 19.04 -4.83
C THR A 131 -3.97 18.57 -6.26
N LEU A 132 -4.38 19.51 -7.13
CA LEU A 132 -4.48 19.27 -8.57
C LEU A 132 -3.22 19.69 -9.34
N LYS A 133 -2.05 19.62 -8.69
CA LYS A 133 -0.78 19.94 -9.36
C LYS A 133 -0.52 18.94 -10.50
N PRO A 134 -0.08 19.39 -11.69
CA PRO A 134 0.10 18.51 -12.85
C PRO A 134 1.03 17.31 -12.61
N ASP A 135 2.04 17.47 -11.75
CA ASP A 135 3.01 16.40 -11.42
C ASP A 135 2.37 15.19 -10.71
N TYR A 136 1.15 15.35 -10.19
CA TYR A 136 0.37 14.32 -9.52
C TYR A 136 -0.78 13.77 -10.39
N LEU A 137 -0.81 14.08 -11.69
CA LEU A 137 -1.79 13.48 -12.59
C LEU A 137 -1.52 11.98 -12.73
N VAL A 138 -2.54 11.17 -12.49
CA VAL A 138 -2.47 9.70 -12.52
C VAL A 138 -3.41 9.15 -13.58
N ASP A 139 -2.90 8.23 -14.38
CA ASP A 139 -3.68 7.37 -15.27
C ASP A 139 -3.52 5.89 -14.90
N ASN A 140 -4.21 5.01 -15.62
CA ASN A 140 -4.14 3.57 -15.39
C ASN A 140 -2.72 3.01 -15.60
N MET A 141 -1.88 3.64 -16.43
CA MET A 141 -0.51 3.19 -16.69
C MET A 141 0.43 3.55 -15.54
N ILE A 142 0.25 4.71 -14.93
CA ILE A 142 0.95 5.07 -13.70
C ILE A 142 0.57 4.09 -12.59
N ILE A 143 -0.73 3.81 -12.41
CA ILE A 143 -1.18 2.82 -11.42
C ILE A 143 -0.57 1.44 -11.71
N ALA A 144 -0.58 1.00 -12.97
CA ALA A 144 0.02 -0.28 -13.37
C ALA A 144 1.54 -0.32 -13.09
N SER A 145 2.26 0.77 -13.36
CA SER A 145 3.69 0.89 -13.06
C SER A 145 3.96 0.75 -11.56
N GLU A 146 3.24 1.53 -10.75
CA GLU A 146 3.42 1.59 -9.30
C GLU A 146 2.93 0.32 -8.58
N THR A 147 2.10 -0.49 -9.22
CA THR A 147 1.65 -1.79 -8.68
C THR A 147 2.42 -2.99 -9.24
N GLY A 148 3.42 -2.75 -10.11
CA GLY A 148 4.27 -3.81 -10.67
C GLY A 148 3.63 -4.57 -11.84
N SER A 149 2.54 -4.06 -12.41
CA SER A 149 1.81 -4.66 -13.52
C SER A 149 2.46 -4.44 -14.89
N LEU A 150 3.49 -3.58 -15.02
CA LEU A 150 4.18 -3.30 -16.29
C LEU A 150 5.45 -4.15 -16.53
N GLY A 151 5.67 -5.23 -15.76
CA GLY A 151 6.79 -6.15 -15.96
C GLY A 151 8.14 -5.43 -16.03
N ALA A 152 8.81 -5.48 -17.20
CA ALA A 152 10.09 -4.81 -17.48
C ALA A 152 9.99 -3.27 -17.64
N GLY A 153 8.91 -2.65 -17.18
CA GLY A 153 8.66 -1.20 -17.29
C GLY A 153 8.20 -0.76 -18.67
N THR A 154 7.63 -1.66 -19.47
CA THR A 154 7.14 -1.37 -20.81
C THR A 154 5.61 -1.52 -20.90
N SER A 155 4.97 -0.74 -21.78
CA SER A 155 3.53 -0.84 -22.04
C SER A 155 3.27 -1.31 -23.47
N SER A 156 2.19 -2.07 -23.66
CA SER A 156 1.70 -2.51 -24.97
C SER A 156 0.42 -1.72 -25.35
N PRO A 157 0.00 -1.74 -26.63
CA PRO A 157 -1.31 -1.20 -27.01
C PRO A 157 -2.46 -1.79 -26.19
N GLU A 158 -2.41 -3.09 -25.92
CA GLU A 158 -3.39 -3.81 -25.09
C GLU A 158 -3.35 -3.32 -23.64
N SER A 159 -2.16 -3.19 -23.03
CA SER A 159 -2.07 -2.71 -21.65
C SER A 159 -2.60 -1.27 -21.52
N ARG A 160 -2.37 -0.41 -22.52
CA ARG A 160 -2.90 0.96 -22.55
C ARG A 160 -4.40 1.03 -22.83
N ALA A 161 -4.97 0.03 -23.48
CA ALA A 161 -6.41 -0.05 -23.75
C ALA A 161 -7.21 -0.63 -22.57
N ASN A 162 -6.54 -1.32 -21.63
CA ASN A 162 -7.15 -1.96 -20.49
C ASN A 162 -7.89 -0.96 -19.58
N ILE A 163 -9.16 -1.22 -19.33
CA ILE A 163 -10.01 -0.49 -18.39
C ILE A 163 -10.35 -1.34 -17.15
N PRO A 164 -10.44 -0.74 -15.96
CA PRO A 164 -10.77 -1.49 -14.75
C PRO A 164 -12.16 -2.13 -14.84
N PRO A 165 -12.37 -3.33 -14.25
CA PRO A 165 -13.66 -3.99 -14.25
C PRO A 165 -14.69 -3.17 -13.45
N VAL A 166 -15.94 -3.22 -13.90
CA VAL A 166 -17.07 -2.53 -13.27
C VAL A 166 -17.90 -3.55 -12.49
N VAL A 167 -18.09 -3.30 -11.19
CA VAL A 167 -18.95 -4.11 -10.32
C VAL A 167 -20.25 -3.36 -10.03
N THR A 168 -21.38 -3.97 -10.33
CA THR A 168 -22.71 -3.43 -10.07
C THR A 168 -23.48 -4.32 -9.10
N VAL A 169 -23.80 -3.81 -7.90
CA VAL A 169 -24.72 -4.49 -6.98
C VAL A 169 -26.14 -4.36 -7.53
N GLN A 170 -26.81 -5.51 -7.68
CA GLN A 170 -28.12 -5.63 -8.30
C GLN A 170 -29.25 -5.35 -7.28
N GLY A 171 -30.29 -4.66 -7.73
CA GLY A 171 -31.45 -4.24 -6.94
C GLY A 171 -31.32 -2.82 -6.38
N ASP A 172 -32.15 -2.46 -5.40
CA ASP A 172 -32.19 -1.10 -4.84
C ASP A 172 -30.87 -0.67 -4.16
N SER A 173 -30.67 0.61 -3.89
CA SER A 173 -29.50 1.08 -3.12
C SER A 173 -29.65 0.92 -1.60
N ILE A 174 -30.88 0.70 -1.11
CA ILE A 174 -31.19 0.51 0.30
C ILE A 174 -31.72 -0.91 0.50
N ARG A 175 -31.22 -1.59 1.54
CA ARG A 175 -31.69 -2.91 1.99
C ARG A 175 -32.09 -2.80 3.45
N THR A 176 -33.05 -3.61 3.87
CA THR A 176 -33.50 -3.68 5.26
C THR A 176 -33.64 -5.14 5.64
N ALA A 177 -33.11 -5.51 6.81
CA ALA A 177 -33.24 -6.84 7.39
C ALA A 177 -33.29 -6.73 8.91
N ALA A 178 -33.87 -7.74 9.56
CA ALA A 178 -33.84 -7.84 11.02
C ALA A 178 -32.47 -8.31 11.52
N VAL A 179 -32.17 -8.07 12.80
CA VAL A 179 -30.95 -8.61 13.43
C VAL A 179 -30.98 -10.14 13.35
N GLY A 180 -29.93 -10.73 12.76
CA GLY A 180 -29.81 -12.17 12.56
C GLY A 180 -30.41 -12.70 11.25
N GLU A 181 -31.05 -11.85 10.46
CA GLU A 181 -31.55 -12.21 9.12
C GLU A 181 -30.46 -11.95 8.06
N PRO A 182 -30.15 -12.92 7.19
CA PRO A 182 -29.18 -12.72 6.12
C PRO A 182 -29.73 -11.79 5.03
N ILE A 183 -28.86 -10.97 4.45
CA ILE A 183 -29.15 -10.17 3.25
C ILE A 183 -28.44 -10.82 2.06
N ASP A 184 -29.20 -11.19 1.04
CA ASP A 184 -28.65 -11.66 -0.23
C ASP A 184 -28.24 -10.46 -1.10
N LEU A 185 -26.94 -10.38 -1.41
CA LEU A 185 -26.39 -9.42 -2.36
C LEU A 185 -25.99 -10.14 -3.64
N ARG A 186 -26.48 -9.65 -4.78
CA ARG A 186 -26.06 -10.10 -6.11
C ARG A 186 -25.25 -9.01 -6.74
N ALA A 187 -24.09 -9.34 -7.27
CA ALA A 187 -23.25 -8.40 -8.01
C ALA A 187 -23.02 -8.93 -9.44
N GLN A 188 -22.99 -8.03 -10.40
CA GLN A 188 -22.55 -8.29 -11.77
C GLN A 188 -21.19 -7.64 -11.96
N ILE A 189 -20.26 -8.35 -12.60
CA ILE A 189 -18.94 -7.84 -12.95
C ILE A 189 -18.85 -7.80 -14.48
N ALA A 190 -18.47 -6.65 -15.03
CA ALA A 190 -18.17 -6.46 -16.44
C ALA A 190 -16.70 -6.06 -16.60
N ASP A 191 -16.02 -6.67 -17.55
CA ASP A 191 -14.59 -6.50 -17.82
C ASP A 191 -14.40 -6.45 -19.34
N ASP A 192 -13.42 -5.71 -19.82
CA ASP A 192 -13.07 -5.64 -21.25
C ASP A 192 -12.29 -6.90 -21.71
N GLY A 193 -11.87 -7.75 -20.77
CA GLY A 193 -11.16 -8.99 -21.03
C GLY A 193 -9.65 -8.79 -21.23
N LEU A 194 -9.12 -7.63 -20.84
CA LEU A 194 -7.68 -7.31 -20.90
C LEU A 194 -7.04 -7.35 -19.49
N PRO A 195 -5.78 -7.82 -19.38
CA PRO A 195 -5.04 -8.54 -20.41
C PRO A 195 -5.68 -9.93 -20.66
N GLN A 196 -5.56 -10.44 -21.88
CA GLN A 196 -6.01 -11.80 -22.18
C GLN A 196 -5.18 -12.80 -21.36
N PRO A 197 -5.81 -13.78 -20.69
CA PRO A 197 -5.08 -14.81 -19.97
C PRO A 197 -4.14 -15.56 -20.90
N THR A 198 -2.85 -15.63 -20.56
CA THR A 198 -1.86 -16.45 -21.26
C THR A 198 -1.37 -17.59 -20.38
N ASP A 199 -1.19 -18.77 -20.98
CA ASP A 199 -0.48 -19.87 -20.35
C ASP A 199 1.02 -19.74 -20.64
N LEU A 200 1.72 -19.08 -19.72
CA LEU A 200 3.16 -18.84 -19.83
C LEU A 200 3.98 -20.14 -19.87
N VAL A 201 3.46 -21.24 -19.32
CA VAL A 201 4.15 -22.53 -19.33
C VAL A 201 4.06 -23.15 -20.72
N GLU A 202 2.88 -23.12 -21.32
CA GLU A 202 2.68 -23.62 -22.68
C GLU A 202 3.43 -22.77 -23.72
N GLU A 203 3.43 -21.45 -23.55
CA GLU A 203 4.18 -20.53 -24.40
C GLU A 203 5.70 -20.78 -24.32
N ALA A 204 6.22 -21.03 -23.12
CA ALA A 204 7.62 -21.42 -22.92
C ALA A 204 7.95 -22.78 -23.56
N ARG A 205 7.06 -23.77 -23.45
CA ARG A 205 7.24 -25.09 -24.11
C ARG A 205 7.31 -24.94 -25.63
N ARG A 206 6.38 -24.19 -26.22
CA ARG A 206 6.33 -23.93 -27.66
C ARG A 206 7.56 -23.20 -28.17
N PHE A 207 8.11 -22.27 -27.38
CA PHE A 207 9.35 -21.58 -27.73
C PHE A 207 10.54 -22.56 -27.82
N VAL A 208 10.66 -23.48 -26.85
CA VAL A 208 11.73 -24.50 -26.86
C VAL A 208 11.59 -25.41 -28.10
N GLU A 209 10.39 -25.91 -28.38
CA GLU A 209 10.12 -26.80 -29.53
C GLU A 209 10.38 -26.15 -30.90
N LEU A 210 10.28 -24.82 -31.02
CA LEU A 210 10.55 -24.10 -32.27
C LEU A 210 12.03 -23.77 -32.49
N THR A 211 12.86 -23.96 -31.47
CA THR A 211 14.31 -23.65 -31.50
C THR A 211 15.20 -24.89 -31.61
N GLU A 212 14.60 -26.09 -31.64
CA GLU A 212 15.24 -27.37 -31.98
C GLU A 212 15.00 -27.75 -33.45
#